data_AF-A0A559NMM1-F1
#
_entry.id   AF-A0A559NMM1-F1
#
_cell.length_a   1.000
_cell.length_b   1.000
_cell.length_c   1.000
_cell.angle_alpha   90.00
_cell.angle_beta   90.00
_cell.angle_gamma   90.00
#
_symmetry.space_group_name_H-M   'P 1'
#
loop_
_entity.id
_entity.type
_entity.pdbx_description
1 polymer ?
#
loop_
_entity_poly.entity_id
_entity_poly.type
_entity_poly.pdbx_seq_one_letter_code
_entity_poly.pdbx_strand_id
1 'polypeptide(L)'
;MDNTKYNKAKERVVELKEFYGKVFSALGTIVIVAALNYYFNEWRYPWFLWVVFAFAISLFLKAIKIFNFNPFFGRDWEERKLREFIQQEENEQRWK
;
A
#
# COMPACT_ATOMS: atom_id res chain seq x y z
N MET A 1 -10.06 -9.24 25.73
CA MET A 1 -8.84 -8.54 25.30
C MET A 1 -8.14 -9.22 24.12
N ASP A 2 -8.35 -10.51 23.83
CA ASP A 2 -7.70 -11.20 22.70
C ASP A 2 -8.26 -10.89 21.30
N ASN A 3 -9.55 -10.56 21.20
CA ASN A 3 -10.20 -10.32 19.90
C ASN A 3 -9.62 -9.13 19.11
N THR A 4 -9.11 -8.09 19.79
CA THR A 4 -8.62 -6.88 19.11
C THR A 4 -7.26 -7.09 18.42
N LYS A 5 -6.36 -7.86 19.04
CA LYS A 5 -5.06 -8.22 18.43
C LYS A 5 -5.26 -9.18 17.25
N TYR A 6 -6.16 -10.15 17.41
CA TYR A 6 -6.47 -11.11 16.35
C TYR A 6 -7.14 -10.45 15.14
N ASN A 7 -8.08 -9.53 15.37
CA ASN A 7 -8.75 -8.78 14.29
C ASN A 7 -7.78 -7.87 13.52
N LYS A 8 -6.89 -7.15 14.21
CA LYS A 8 -5.84 -6.34 13.55
C LYS A 8 -4.90 -7.19 12.69
N ALA A 9 -4.50 -8.36 13.17
CA ALA A 9 -3.67 -9.27 12.39
C ALA A 9 -4.41 -9.79 11.15
N LYS A 10 -5.70 -10.10 11.29
CA LYS A 10 -6.55 -10.57 10.19
C LYS A 10 -6.76 -9.51 9.11
N GLU A 11 -7.04 -8.25 9.48
CA GLU A 11 -7.15 -7.14 8.52
C GLU A 11 -5.87 -6.96 7.70
N ARG A 12 -4.71 -7.00 8.36
CA ARG A 12 -3.40 -6.88 7.69
C ARG A 12 -3.19 -7.98 6.64
N VAL A 13 -3.61 -9.21 6.94
CA VAL A 13 -3.51 -10.34 5.99
C VAL A 13 -4.45 -10.16 4.80
N VAL A 14 -5.67 -9.66 5.03
CA VAL A 14 -6.65 -9.39 3.97
C VAL A 14 -6.13 -8.30 3.03
N GLU A 15 -5.61 -7.19 3.56
CA GLU A 15 -5.02 -6.12 2.77
C GLU A 15 -3.81 -6.60 1.95
N LEU A 16 -2.95 -7.44 2.53
CA LEU A 16 -1.82 -8.04 1.81
C LEU A 16 -2.32 -8.88 0.62
N LYS A 17 -3.33 -9.73 0.86
CA LYS A 17 -3.88 -10.62 -0.16
C LYS A 17 -4.48 -9.82 -1.32
N GLU A 18 -5.22 -8.76 -1.03
CA GLU A 18 -5.76 -7.87 -2.07
C GLU A 18 -4.65 -7.17 -2.87
N PHE A 19 -3.57 -6.76 -2.20
CA PHE A 19 -2.42 -6.16 -2.86
C PHE A 19 -1.72 -7.11 -3.82
N TYR A 20 -1.43 -8.34 -3.38
CA TYR A 20 -0.85 -9.36 -4.26
C TYR A 20 -1.76 -9.66 -5.46
N GLY A 21 -3.08 -9.66 -5.26
CA GLY A 21 -4.04 -9.75 -6.36
C GLY A 21 -3.87 -8.62 -7.39
N LYS A 22 -3.73 -7.37 -6.93
CA LYS A 22 -3.51 -6.22 -7.83
C LYS A 22 -2.14 -6.26 -8.51
N VAL A 23 -1.10 -6.74 -7.83
CA VAL A 23 0.24 -6.93 -8.41
C VAL A 23 0.17 -7.97 -9.54
N PHE A 24 -0.49 -9.10 -9.29
CA PHE A 24 -0.63 -10.17 -10.29
C PHE A 24 -1.41 -9.69 -11.52
N SER A 25 -2.54 -9.00 -11.30
CA SER A 25 -3.30 -8.40 -12.40
C SER A 25 -2.48 -7.37 -13.18
N ALA A 26 -1.70 -6.52 -12.50
CA ALA A 26 -0.81 -5.56 -13.14
C ALA A 26 0.27 -6.25 -14.00
N LEU A 27 0.84 -7.36 -13.51
CA LEU A 27 1.81 -8.15 -14.26
C LEU A 27 1.20 -8.70 -15.55
N GLY A 28 -0.01 -9.26 -15.48
CA GLY A 28 -0.76 -9.74 -16.64
C GLY A 28 -1.03 -8.62 -17.65
N THR A 29 -1.48 -7.45 -17.20
CA THR A 29 -1.67 -6.28 -18.07
C THR A 29 -0.37 -5.85 -18.74
N ILE A 30 0.74 -5.78 -18.00
CA ILE A 30 2.05 -5.42 -18.56
C ILE A 30 2.47 -6.40 -19.66
N VAL A 31 2.30 -7.71 -19.44
CA VAL A 31 2.62 -8.73 -20.45
C VAL A 31 1.78 -8.57 -21.72
N ILE A 32 0.47 -8.34 -21.58
CA ILE A 32 -0.42 -8.10 -22.73
C ILE A 32 0.01 -6.85 -23.50
N VAL A 33 0.31 -5.76 -22.79
CA VAL A 33 0.74 -4.49 -23.41
C VAL A 33 2.12 -4.62 -24.07
N ALA A 34 3.05 -5.36 -23.45
CA ALA A 34 4.36 -5.65 -24.04
C ALA A 34 4.22 -6.49 -25.32
N ALA A 35 3.35 -7.51 -25.33
CA ALA A 35 3.05 -8.31 -26.51
C ALA A 35 2.45 -7.47 -27.64
N LEU A 36 1.53 -6.56 -27.32
CA LEU A 36 0.99 -5.60 -28.29
C LEU A 36 2.07 -4.65 -28.80
N ASN A 37 2.94 -4.12 -27.94
CA ASN A 37 4.03 -3.24 -28.36
C ASN A 37 4.98 -3.95 -29.35
N TYR A 38 5.29 -5.22 -29.10
CA TYR A 38 6.07 -6.05 -30.01
C TYR A 38 5.38 -6.20 -31.37
N TYR A 39 4.09 -6.54 -31.38
CA TYR A 39 3.33 -6.79 -32.61
C TYR A 39 3.10 -5.53 -33.45
N PHE A 40 2.87 -4.38 -32.82
CA PHE A 40 2.54 -3.14 -33.53
C PHE A 40 3.75 -2.34 -34.02
N ASN A 41 4.90 -2.42 -33.34
CA ASN A 41 5.98 -1.46 -33.54
C ASN A 41 7.39 -2.05 -33.59
N GLU A 42 7.57 -3.37 -33.51
CA GLU A 42 8.90 -4.01 -33.56
C GLU A 42 9.94 -3.32 -32.64
N TRP A 43 9.52 -2.84 -31.46
CA TRP A 43 10.35 -2.11 -30.49
C TRP A 43 10.82 -0.70 -30.88
N ARG A 44 10.38 -0.14 -32.01
CA ARG A 44 10.82 1.20 -32.47
C ARG A 44 10.36 2.34 -31.57
N TYR A 45 9.23 2.16 -30.88
CA TYR A 45 8.72 3.06 -29.84
C TYR A 45 8.16 2.24 -28.66
N PRO A 46 8.93 2.05 -27.56
CA PRO A 46 8.51 1.25 -26.40
C PRO A 46 7.55 2.03 -25.49
N TRP A 47 6.39 2.43 -26.03
CA TRP A 47 5.37 3.17 -25.28
C TRP A 47 4.82 2.40 -24.07
N PHE A 48 4.99 1.08 -24.04
CA PHE A 48 4.62 0.24 -22.89
C PHE A 48 5.31 0.68 -21.58
N LEU A 49 6.48 1.33 -21.67
CA LEU A 49 7.20 1.86 -20.51
C LEU A 49 6.35 2.86 -19.71
N TRP A 50 5.51 3.65 -20.37
CA TRP A 50 4.58 4.57 -19.69
C TRP A 50 3.52 3.81 -18.89
N VAL A 51 3.03 2.70 -19.43
CA VAL A 51 2.07 1.83 -18.75
C VAL A 51 2.73 1.17 -17.55
N VAL A 52 3.92 0.61 -17.72
CA VAL A 52 4.71 0.04 -16.62
C VAL A 52 4.95 1.09 -15.54
N PHE A 53 5.31 2.32 -15.91
CA PHE A 53 5.58 3.40 -14.96
C PHE A 53 4.34 3.78 -14.14
N ALA A 54 3.17 3.90 -14.78
CA ALA A 54 1.91 4.18 -14.09
C ALA A 54 1.54 3.07 -13.08
N PHE A 55 1.72 1.80 -13.47
CA PHE A 55 1.51 0.67 -12.57
C PHE A 55 2.54 0.62 -11.44
N ALA A 56 3.81 0.90 -11.73
CA ALA A 56 4.87 0.97 -10.71
C ALA A 56 4.52 2.01 -9.64
N ILE A 57 4.10 3.22 -10.03
CA ILE A 57 3.68 4.26 -9.09
C ILE A 57 2.46 3.82 -8.29
N SER A 58 1.45 3.24 -8.94
CA SER A 58 0.23 2.77 -8.26
C SER A 58 0.52 1.71 -7.21
N LEU A 59 1.39 0.75 -7.53
CA LEU A 59 1.82 -0.30 -6.62
C LEU A 59 2.71 0.26 -5.51
N PHE A 60 3.61 1.18 -5.83
CA PHE A 60 4.50 1.83 -4.86
C PHE A 60 3.72 2.60 -3.78
N LEU A 61 2.72 3.40 -4.19
CA LEU A 61 1.86 4.12 -3.25
C LEU A 61 1.05 3.17 -2.34
N LYS A 62 0.53 2.07 -2.91
CA LYS A 62 -0.16 1.04 -2.10
C LYS A 62 0.79 0.31 -1.16
N ALA A 63 2.00 -0.02 -1.61
CA ALA A 63 3.01 -0.68 -0.81
C ALA A 63 3.39 0.20 0.39
N ILE A 64 3.64 1.50 0.18
CA ILE A 64 3.89 2.46 1.26
C ILE A 64 2.77 2.42 2.31
N LYS A 65 1.50 2.43 1.86
CA LYS A 65 0.34 2.38 2.75
C LYS A 65 0.25 1.07 3.56
N ILE A 66 0.46 -0.08 2.90
CA ILE A 66 0.30 -1.41 3.52
C ILE A 66 1.44 -1.74 4.48
N PHE A 67 2.67 -1.44 4.08
CA PHE A 67 3.84 -1.62 4.93
C PHE A 67 3.90 -0.58 6.06
N ASN A 68 2.96 0.36 6.09
CA ASN A 68 2.96 1.54 6.96
C ASN A 68 4.34 2.22 6.94
N PHE A 69 4.98 2.17 5.76
CA PHE A 69 6.34 2.62 5.56
C PHE A 69 6.27 4.10 5.27
N ASN A 70 6.00 4.90 6.29
CA ASN A 70 5.97 6.34 6.16
C ASN A 70 7.44 6.80 6.01
N PRO A 71 7.90 7.22 4.81
CA PRO A 71 9.32 7.48 4.56
C PRO A 71 9.88 8.64 5.40
N PHE A 72 9.01 9.41 6.08
CA PHE A 72 9.39 10.54 6.93
C PHE A 72 9.17 10.30 8.43
N PHE A 73 8.36 9.34 8.84
CA PHE A 73 7.93 9.22 10.23
C PHE A 73 7.70 7.75 10.60
N GLY A 74 8.76 7.09 11.06
CA GLY A 74 8.72 5.70 11.52
C GLY A 74 7.74 5.46 12.68
N ARG A 75 7.55 4.18 13.01
CA ARG A 75 6.62 3.69 14.07
C ARG A 75 6.66 4.49 15.38
N ASP A 76 7.80 5.09 15.73
CA ASP A 76 7.97 5.97 16.88
C ASP A 76 7.05 7.19 16.91
N TRP A 77 6.73 7.80 15.75
CA TRP A 77 5.79 8.93 15.73
C TRP A 77 4.35 8.50 15.84
N GLU A 78 3.99 7.37 15.22
CA GLU A 78 2.67 6.78 15.38
C GLU A 78 2.42 6.41 16.86
N GLU A 79 3.41 5.81 17.52
CA GLU A 79 3.34 5.49 18.94
C GLU A 79 3.27 6.73 19.84
N ARG A 80 3.99 7.81 19.51
CA ARG A 80 3.88 9.08 20.23
C ARG A 80 2.51 9.72 20.06
N LYS A 81 1.99 9.79 18.83
CA LYS A 81 0.68 10.40 18.58
C LYS A 81 -0.46 9.61 19.20
N LEU A 82 -0.36 8.28 19.21
CA LEU A 82 -1.33 7.43 19.90
C LEU A 82 -1.29 7.64 21.42
N ARG A 83 -0.09 7.77 22.02
CA ARG A 83 0.06 8.14 23.44
C ARG A 83 -0.52 9.52 23.74
N GLU A 84 -0.25 10.50 22.88
CA GLU A 84 -0.82 11.86 23.02
C GLU A 84 -2.35 11.83 22.97
N PHE A 85 -2.95 11.07 22.05
CA PHE A 85 -4.40 10.92 21.95
C PHE A 85 -5.01 10.26 23.19
N ILE A 86 -4.45 9.13 23.65
CA ILE A 86 -4.91 8.45 24.87
C ILE A 86 -4.81 9.37 26.08
N GLN A 87 -3.71 10.13 26.19
CA GLN A 87 -3.50 11.04 27.31
C GLN A 87 -4.39 12.28 27.24
N GLN A 88 -4.74 12.76 26.05
CA GLN A 88 -5.74 13.80 25.86
C GLN A 88 -7.13 13.31 26.26
N GLU A 89 -7.54 12.12 25.84
CA GLU A 89 -8.82 11.51 26.26
C GLU A 89 -8.86 11.29 27.77
N GLU A 90 -7.76 10.79 28.38
CA GLU A 90 -7.69 10.56 29.81
C GLU A 90 -7.76 11.88 30.60
N ASN A 91 -7.08 12.94 30.14
CA ASN A 91 -7.21 14.25 30.76
C ASN A 91 -8.63 14.80 30.59
N GLU A 92 -9.21 14.74 29.40
CA GLU A 92 -10.56 15.26 29.14
C GLU A 92 -11.64 14.52 29.94
N GLN A 93 -11.46 13.22 30.22
CA GLN A 93 -12.29 12.46 31.15
C GLN A 93 -12.04 12.80 32.62
N ARG A 94 -10.83 13.23 32.99
CA ARG A 94 -10.48 13.62 34.37
C ARG A 94 -11.00 15.00 34.76
N TRP A 95 -11.33 15.84 33.78
CA TRP A 95 -11.90 17.19 33.97
C TRP A 95 -13.43 17.23 33.80
N LYS A 96 -14.09 16.08 33.56
CA LYS A 96 -15.55 15.89 33.67
C LYS A 96 -15.90 15.20 34.98
#